data_AF-A0A7K8H9Q9-F1
#
_entry.id   AF-A0A7K8H9Q9-F1
#
_cell.length_a   1.000
_cell.length_b   1.000
_cell.length_c   1.000
_cell.angle_alpha   90.00
_cell.angle_beta   90.00
_cell.angle_gamma   90.00
#
_symmetry.space_group_name_H-M   'P 1'
#
loop_
_entity.id
_entity.type
_entity.pdbx_description
1 polymer ?
#
loop_
_entity_poly.entity_id
_entity_poly.type
_entity_poly.pdbx_seq_one_letter_code
_entity_poly.pdbx_strand_id
1 'polypeptide(L)'
;KPFHADGEGFGMKGGKRRSGKSRGRMAREPRQRHTANARERDRTNSVNTAFTALRTLIPTEPADRKLSKIETLRLASSYISHLGNVLLLG
;
A
#
# COMPACT_ATOMS: atom_id res chain seq x y z
N LYS A 1 -57.59 -8.53 32.93
CA LYS A 1 -56.47 -9.31 33.51
C LYS A 1 -55.17 -8.72 32.98
N PRO A 2 -54.39 -7.99 33.81
CA PRO A 2 -53.07 -7.50 33.42
C PRO A 2 -52.02 -8.59 33.69
N PHE A 3 -51.00 -8.68 32.84
CA PHE A 3 -49.79 -9.43 33.14
C PHE A 3 -48.73 -8.43 33.63
N HIS A 4 -48.40 -8.53 34.92
CA HIS A 4 -47.13 -8.08 35.48
C HIS A 4 -46.12 -9.22 35.32
N ALA A 5 -44.91 -8.89 34.88
CA ALA A 5 -43.75 -9.76 35.01
C ALA A 5 -42.53 -8.89 35.29
N ASP A 6 -41.99 -9.10 36.48
CA ASP A 6 -41.04 -8.25 37.19
C ASP A 6 -39.61 -8.47 36.67
N GLY A 7 -38.90 -7.37 36.44
CA GLY A 7 -37.51 -7.38 35.98
C GLY A 7 -36.54 -7.56 37.15
N GLU A 8 -36.06 -8.78 37.34
CA GLU A 8 -34.96 -9.08 38.27
C GLU A 8 -33.61 -8.79 37.59
N GLY A 9 -32.88 -7.82 38.14
CA GLY A 9 -31.55 -7.41 37.69
C GLY A 9 -30.46 -8.39 38.12
N PHE A 10 -29.65 -8.84 37.15
CA PHE A 10 -28.44 -9.61 37.46
C PHE A 10 -27.24 -8.68 37.64
N GLY A 11 -26.74 -8.65 38.87
CA GLY A 11 -25.75 -7.73 39.38
C GLY A 11 -24.35 -7.86 38.79
N MET A 12 -23.69 -6.71 38.68
CA MET A 12 -22.24 -6.58 38.51
C MET A 12 -21.51 -7.09 39.75
N LYS A 13 -20.73 -8.16 39.63
CA LYS A 13 -19.66 -8.49 40.59
C LYS A 13 -18.30 -8.17 40.01
N GLY A 14 -17.68 -7.13 40.55
CA GLY A 14 -16.31 -6.75 40.26
C GLY A 14 -15.26 -7.63 40.94
N GLY A 15 -14.16 -7.85 40.22
CA GLY A 15 -12.80 -7.70 40.73
C GLY A 15 -12.09 -8.90 41.39
N LYS A 16 -11.16 -9.51 40.65
CA LYS A 16 -9.80 -9.73 41.19
C LYS A 16 -8.75 -9.72 40.09
N ARG A 17 -7.89 -8.70 40.16
CA ARG A 17 -6.75 -8.44 39.28
C ARG A 17 -5.70 -9.52 39.54
N ARG A 18 -5.28 -10.24 38.49
CA ARG A 18 -3.95 -10.89 38.45
C ARG A 18 -3.15 -10.24 37.32
N SER A 19 -2.33 -9.29 37.72
CA SER A 19 -1.27 -8.70 36.91
C SER A 19 -0.24 -9.77 36.56
N GLY A 20 -0.14 -10.11 35.27
CA GLY A 20 0.84 -11.05 34.76
C GLY A 20 1.29 -10.67 33.35
N LYS A 21 2.07 -9.59 33.25
CA LYS A 21 3.13 -9.36 32.24
C LYS A 21 2.82 -9.71 30.76
N SER A 22 1.94 -8.95 30.08
CA SER A 22 1.97 -8.85 28.60
C SER A 22 1.35 -7.56 28.03
N ARG A 23 1.59 -6.41 28.67
CA ARG A 23 1.13 -5.10 28.12
C ARG A 23 2.23 -4.30 27.42
N GLY A 24 3.50 -4.65 27.62
CA GLY A 24 4.65 -3.94 27.00
C GLY A 24 5.05 -4.42 25.61
N ARG A 25 4.74 -5.67 25.23
CA ARG A 25 5.08 -6.22 23.89
C ARG A 25 4.01 -5.92 22.83
N MET A 26 2.73 -5.92 23.20
CA MET A 26 1.63 -5.74 22.24
C MET A 26 1.40 -4.30 21.78
N ALA A 27 1.90 -3.28 22.49
CA ALA A 27 1.73 -1.87 22.11
C ALA A 27 2.87 -1.31 21.23
N ARG A 28 4.06 -1.95 21.24
CA ARG A 28 5.21 -1.56 20.41
C ARG A 28 5.12 -2.10 18.98
N GLU A 29 4.62 -3.33 18.83
CA GLU A 29 4.42 -4.03 17.55
C GLU A 29 3.58 -3.22 16.54
N PRO A 30 2.39 -2.67 16.89
CA PRO A 30 1.57 -1.92 15.95
C PRO A 30 2.29 -0.68 15.42
N ARG A 31 2.96 0.10 16.29
CA ARG A 31 3.68 1.30 15.87
C ARG A 31 4.83 0.98 14.93
N GLN A 32 5.60 -0.08 15.22
CA GLN A 32 6.69 -0.53 14.34
C GLN A 32 6.17 -1.00 12.99
N ARG A 33 5.08 -1.78 12.97
CA ARG A 33 4.39 -2.20 11.74
C ARG A 33 3.88 -1.00 10.93
N HIS A 34 3.23 -0.03 11.58
CA HIS A 34 2.79 1.20 10.89
C HIS A 34 3.96 1.97 10.28
N THR A 35 5.07 2.11 11.01
CA THR A 35 6.28 2.78 10.47
C THR A 35 6.91 1.99 9.32
N ALA A 36 6.93 0.66 9.38
CA ALA A 36 7.44 -0.18 8.30
C ALA A 36 6.55 -0.07 7.04
N ASN A 37 5.23 -0.13 7.22
CA ASN A 37 4.27 0.02 6.12
C ASN A 37 4.36 1.41 5.47
N ALA A 38 4.55 2.46 6.27
CA ALA A 38 4.76 3.81 5.75
C ALA A 38 6.01 3.88 4.87
N ARG A 39 7.14 3.32 5.36
CA ARG A 39 8.39 3.25 4.58
C ARG A 39 8.23 2.47 3.28
N GLU A 40 7.53 1.34 3.30
CA GLU A 40 7.31 0.54 2.10
C GLU A 40 6.42 1.25 1.08
N ARG A 41 5.43 2.00 1.56
CA ARG A 41 4.63 2.89 0.72
C ARG A 41 5.49 3.98 0.08
N ASP A 42 6.37 4.62 0.83
CA ASP A 42 7.28 5.65 0.31
C ASP A 42 8.25 5.07 -0.73
N ARG A 43 8.80 3.88 -0.48
CA ARG A 43 9.62 3.13 -1.45
C ARG A 43 8.84 2.84 -2.74
N THR A 44 7.61 2.35 -2.60
CA THR A 44 6.73 2.06 -3.75
C THR A 44 6.37 3.33 -4.52
N ASN A 45 6.12 4.44 -3.81
CA ASN A 45 5.86 5.74 -4.42
C ASN A 45 7.08 6.21 -5.22
N SER A 46 8.29 6.10 -4.68
CA SER A 46 9.53 6.42 -5.41
C SER A 46 9.65 5.63 -6.71
N VAL A 47 9.35 4.33 -6.69
CA VAL A 47 9.35 3.49 -7.91
C VAL A 47 8.28 3.96 -8.89
N ASN A 48 7.07 4.23 -8.42
CA ASN A 48 5.98 4.69 -9.29
C ASN A 48 6.27 6.07 -9.92
N THR A 49 6.94 6.98 -9.21
CA THR A 49 7.40 8.27 -9.75
C THR A 49 8.40 8.06 -10.89
N ALA A 50 9.42 7.22 -10.69
CA ALA A 50 10.36 6.87 -11.75
C ALA A 50 9.66 6.23 -12.95
N PHE A 51 8.65 5.39 -12.68
CA PHE A 51 7.84 4.76 -13.72
C PHE A 51 7.02 5.76 -14.54
N THR A 52 6.46 6.79 -13.90
CA THR A 52 5.76 7.88 -14.59
C THR A 52 6.72 8.70 -15.45
N ALA A 53 7.91 9.04 -14.94
CA ALA A 53 8.93 9.72 -15.71
C ALA A 53 9.39 8.90 -16.93
N LEU A 54 9.50 7.57 -16.79
CA LEU A 54 9.81 6.70 -17.92
C LEU A 54 8.72 6.75 -18.99
N ARG A 55 7.44 6.74 -18.60
CA ARG A 55 6.31 6.82 -19.56
C ARG A 55 6.36 8.09 -20.41
N THR A 56 6.72 9.23 -19.83
CA THR A 56 6.75 10.51 -20.56
C THR A 56 7.83 10.57 -21.64
N LEU A 57 8.79 9.65 -21.61
CA LEU A 57 9.87 9.56 -22.60
C LEU A 57 9.55 8.57 -23.73
N ILE A 58 8.47 7.79 -23.62
CA ILE A 58 8.10 6.79 -24.62
C ILE A 58 7.14 7.45 -25.63
N PRO A 59 7.47 7.46 -26.93
CA PRO A 59 6.57 7.99 -27.95
C PRO A 59 5.32 7.11 -28.10
N THR A 60 4.13 7.72 -28.00
CA THR A 60 2.83 7.05 -28.20
C THR A 60 1.86 7.93 -28.98
N GLU A 61 0.88 7.30 -29.62
CA GLU A 61 -0.28 7.96 -30.24
C GLU A 61 -1.57 7.42 -29.57
N PRO A 62 -2.38 8.28 -28.91
CA PRO A 62 -2.11 9.68 -28.59
C PRO A 62 -0.98 9.84 -27.56
N ALA A 63 -0.43 11.06 -27.43
CA ALA A 63 0.71 11.35 -26.55
C ALA A 63 0.42 11.12 -25.04
N ASP A 64 -0.84 11.13 -24.64
CA ASP A 64 -1.29 10.90 -23.26
C ASP A 64 -1.74 9.44 -23.00
N ARG A 65 -1.48 8.53 -23.94
CA ARG A 65 -1.83 7.11 -23.80
C ARG A 65 -1.26 6.54 -22.50
N LYS A 66 -2.14 6.02 -21.65
CA LYS A 66 -1.75 5.37 -20.40
C LYS A 66 -1.18 3.97 -20.66
N LEU A 67 0.13 3.82 -20.48
CA LEU A 67 0.82 2.54 -20.59
C LEU A 67 0.81 1.77 -19.25
N SER A 68 0.52 0.47 -19.31
CA SER A 68 0.73 -0.44 -18.18
C SER A 68 2.22 -0.59 -17.83
N LYS A 69 2.52 -1.22 -16.68
CA LYS A 69 3.92 -1.43 -16.27
C LYS A 69 4.69 -2.31 -17.27
N ILE A 70 4.09 -3.39 -17.72
CA ILE A 70 4.76 -4.28 -18.68
C ILE A 70 4.95 -3.61 -20.04
N GLU A 71 3.95 -2.87 -20.53
CA GLU A 71 4.06 -2.15 -21.81
C GLU A 71 5.16 -1.10 -21.77
N THR A 72 5.22 -0.30 -20.69
CA THR A 72 6.24 0.75 -20.53
C THR A 72 7.65 0.16 -20.58
N LEU A 73 7.89 -0.97 -19.90
CA LEU A 73 9.20 -1.62 -19.92
C LEU A 73 9.54 -2.17 -21.32
N ARG A 74 8.58 -2.83 -21.99
CA ARG A 74 8.78 -3.36 -23.34
C ARG A 74 9.04 -2.26 -24.36
N LEU A 75 8.25 -1.20 -24.33
CA LEU A 75 8.38 -0.07 -25.26
C LEU A 75 9.65 0.72 -25.00
N ALA A 76 10.05 0.95 -23.74
CA ALA A 76 11.32 1.59 -23.42
C ALA A 76 12.52 0.83 -24.02
N SER A 77 12.58 -0.48 -23.81
CA SER A 77 13.65 -1.31 -24.41
C SER A 77 13.63 -1.25 -25.94
N SER A 78 12.45 -1.35 -26.55
CA SER A 78 12.31 -1.25 -28.01
C SER A 78 12.75 0.12 -28.53
N TYR A 79 12.42 1.19 -27.82
CA TYR A 79 12.74 2.55 -28.23
C TYR A 79 14.25 2.85 -28.11
N ILE A 80 14.92 2.37 -27.07
CA ILE A 80 16.39 2.44 -26.96
C ILE A 80 17.04 1.75 -28.17
N SER A 81 16.61 0.53 -28.51
CA SER A 81 17.13 -0.18 -29.70
C SER A 81 16.85 0.56 -31.00
N HIS A 82 15.66 1.15 -31.14
CA HIS A 82 15.30 1.95 -32.31
C HIS A 82 16.22 3.16 -32.48
N LEU A 83 16.43 3.94 -31.42
CA LEU A 83 17.34 5.09 -31.44
C LEU A 83 18.78 4.65 -31.76
N GLY A 84 19.23 3.52 -31.22
CA GLY A 84 20.53 2.92 -31.57
C GLY A 84 20.66 2.62 -33.07
N ASN A 85 19.63 2.03 -33.67
CA ASN A 85 19.60 1.75 -35.12
C ASN A 85 19.59 3.04 -35.95
N VAL A 86 18.85 4.06 -35.54
CA VAL A 86 18.80 5.37 -36.24
C VAL A 86 20.18 6.01 -36.28
N LEU A 87 20.97 5.90 -35.20
CA LEU A 87 22.33 6.46 -35.14
C LEU A 87 23.39 5.63 -35.89
N LEU A 88 23.13 4.34 -36.13
CA LEU A 88 24.07 3.43 -36.81
C LEU A 88 23.79 3.30 -38.31
N LEU A 89 22.54 3.44 -38.72
CA LEU A 89 22.08 3.28 -40.11
C LEU A 89 21.76 4.62 -40.79
N GLY A 90 21.59 5.69 -40.02
CA GLY A 90 21.45 7.06 -40.51
C GLY A 90 22.78 7.79 -40.53
#